data_AF-A0A7J7ISX4-F1
#
_entry.id   AF-A0A7J7ISX4-F1
#
_cell.length_a   1.000
_cell.length_b   1.000
_cell.length_c   1.000
_cell.angle_alpha   90.00
_cell.angle_beta   90.00
_cell.angle_gamma   90.00
#
_symmetry.space_group_name_H-M   'P 1'
#
loop_
_entity.id
_entity.type
_entity.pdbx_description
1 polymer ?
#
loop_
_entity_poly.entity_id
_entity_poly.type
_entity_poly.pdbx_seq_one_letter_code
_entity_poly.pdbx_strand_id
1 'polypeptide(L)'
;MVLGSIPKWLKTLAYALAISTGFELLYYLKKCKESENEKKAKDNEVEVIFFPDKTVACDAYFSYGCSNASCWLAHEETSTMKLKAFLSNTEKLLDICVYCIASDILVDEVLKLHDQGVIVRVITDQAQALELGVQVGRLRAAGIEVRTNATNFFMHHKFAISDGGQGYDWIIQLVWQCHVR
;
A
#
# COMPACT_ATOMS: atom_id res chain seq x y z
N MET A 1 29.04 5.86 -62.66
CA MET A 1 29.00 6.20 -61.21
C MET A 1 29.60 5.04 -60.44
N VAL A 2 30.92 5.05 -60.21
CA VAL A 2 31.62 3.93 -59.55
C VAL A 2 31.64 4.21 -58.05
N LEU A 3 30.86 3.44 -57.29
CA LEU A 3 30.95 3.36 -55.84
C LEU A 3 32.36 2.88 -55.48
N GLY A 4 33.20 3.80 -54.98
CA GLY A 4 34.54 3.50 -54.52
C GLY A 4 34.52 2.46 -53.40
N SER A 5 35.34 1.42 -53.54
CA SER A 5 35.43 0.31 -52.57
C SER A 5 35.89 0.84 -51.21
N ILE A 6 35.07 0.61 -50.18
CA ILE A 6 35.33 1.10 -48.82
C ILE A 6 36.64 0.49 -48.30
N PRO A 7 37.61 1.31 -47.87
CA PRO A 7 38.89 0.81 -47.41
C PRO A 7 38.74 -0.01 -46.13
N LYS A 8 39.49 -1.12 -46.03
CA LYS A 8 39.38 -2.12 -44.95
C LYS A 8 39.52 -1.51 -43.55
N TRP A 9 40.36 -0.48 -43.40
CA TRP A 9 40.59 0.20 -42.12
C TRP A 9 39.35 0.91 -41.58
N LEU A 10 38.46 1.41 -42.45
CA LEU A 10 37.23 2.10 -42.05
C LEU A 10 36.22 1.12 -41.46
N LYS A 11 36.16 -0.11 -42.00
CA LYS A 11 35.32 -1.19 -41.47
C LYS A 11 35.79 -1.64 -40.10
N THR A 12 37.11 -1.81 -39.90
CA THR A 12 37.67 -2.18 -38.58
C THR A 12 37.44 -1.09 -37.53
N LEU A 13 37.48 0.19 -37.92
CA LEU A 13 37.24 1.31 -37.02
C LEU A 13 35.75 1.41 -36.60
N ALA A 14 34.84 1.13 -37.54
CA ALA A 14 33.42 1.01 -37.25
C ALA A 14 33.11 -0.16 -36.29
N TYR A 15 33.76 -1.31 -36.46
CA TYR A 15 33.64 -2.43 -35.52
C TYR A 15 34.14 -2.07 -34.12
N ALA A 16 35.30 -1.41 -34.01
CA ALA A 16 35.86 -1.00 -32.72
C ALA A 16 34.94 -0.04 -31.97
N LEU A 17 34.37 0.95 -32.68
CA LEU A 17 33.40 1.90 -32.11
C LEU A 17 32.11 1.21 -31.66
N ALA A 18 31.57 0.29 -32.48
CA ALA A 18 30.37 -0.46 -32.11
C ALA A 18 30.57 -1.32 -30.86
N ILE A 19 31.75 -1.92 -30.70
CA ILE A 19 32.11 -2.72 -29.52
C ILE A 19 32.22 -1.81 -28.29
N SER A 20 32.88 -0.65 -28.39
CA SER A 20 33.04 0.25 -27.24
C SER A 20 31.70 0.82 -26.77
N THR A 21 30.85 1.29 -27.70
CA THR A 21 29.52 1.80 -27.36
C THR A 21 28.61 0.69 -26.84
N GLY A 22 28.73 -0.53 -27.38
CA GLY A 22 28.00 -1.69 -26.90
C GLY A 22 28.38 -2.06 -25.46
N PHE A 23 29.66 -1.97 -25.11
CA PHE A 23 30.16 -2.26 -23.77
C PHE A 23 29.69 -1.23 -22.73
N GLU A 24 29.74 0.07 -23.06
CA GLU A 24 29.19 1.14 -22.21
C GLU A 24 27.69 0.99 -21.98
N LEU A 25 26.92 0.69 -23.05
CA LEU A 25 25.48 0.48 -22.96
C LEU A 25 25.16 -0.74 -22.07
N LEU A 26 25.88 -1.85 -22.23
CA LEU A 26 25.71 -3.04 -21.39
C LEU A 26 26.04 -2.77 -19.92
N TYR A 27 27.10 -2.00 -19.65
CA TYR A 27 27.47 -1.60 -18.30
C TYR A 27 26.37 -0.73 -17.67
N TYR A 28 25.85 0.25 -18.41
CA TYR A 28 24.77 1.12 -17.96
C TYR A 28 23.48 0.34 -17.69
N LEU A 29 23.08 -0.55 -18.60
CA LEU A 29 21.90 -1.40 -18.42
C LEU A 29 22.03 -2.32 -17.21
N LYS A 30 23.23 -2.89 -16.97
CA LYS A 30 23.48 -3.72 -15.79
C LYS A 30 23.35 -2.89 -14.51
N LYS A 31 23.92 -1.68 -14.49
CA LYS A 31 23.83 -0.75 -13.35
C LYS A 31 22.39 -0.29 -13.08
N CYS A 32 21.60 -0.02 -14.12
CA CYS A 32 20.18 0.30 -13.96
C CYS A 32 19.42 -0.87 -13.31
N LYS A 33 19.63 -2.10 -13.80
CA LYS A 33 18.98 -3.30 -13.27
C LYS A 33 19.41 -3.61 -11.83
N GLU A 34 20.68 -3.38 -11.50
CA GLU A 34 21.22 -3.54 -10.15
C GLU A 34 20.60 -2.51 -9.19
N SER A 35 20.44 -1.26 -9.63
CA SER A 35 19.76 -0.22 -8.83
C SER A 35 18.26 -0.50 -8.62
N GLU A 36 17.58 -1.09 -9.60
CA GLU A 36 16.19 -1.54 -9.48
C GLU A 36 16.08 -2.72 -8.50
N ASN A 37 17.01 -3.68 -8.56
CA ASN A 37 17.04 -4.81 -7.64
C ASN A 37 17.37 -4.39 -6.21
N GLU A 38 18.28 -3.42 -6.01
CA GLU A 38 18.59 -2.86 -4.69
C GLU A 38 17.38 -2.12 -4.10
N LYS A 39 16.64 -1.36 -4.91
CA LYS A 39 15.37 -0.74 -4.49
C LYS A 39 14.34 -1.79 -4.10
N LYS A 40 14.16 -2.84 -4.91
CA LYS A 40 13.27 -3.98 -4.59
C LYS A 40 13.68 -4.76 -3.35
N ALA A 41 14.97 -4.90 -3.08
CA ALA A 41 15.45 -5.63 -1.91
C ALA A 41 15.25 -4.83 -0.61
N LYS A 42 15.28 -3.50 -0.69
CA LYS A 42 15.11 -2.60 0.46
C LYS A 42 13.65 -2.49 0.91
N ASP A 43 12.70 -2.78 0.03
CA ASP A 43 11.25 -2.73 0.31
C ASP A 43 10.71 -3.91 1.13
N ASN A 44 11.50 -4.95 1.43
CA ASN A 44 11.08 -6.07 2.28
C ASN A 44 11.32 -5.80 3.78
N GLU A 45 11.04 -4.58 4.25
CA GLU A 45 11.17 -4.25 5.67
C GLU A 45 9.89 -4.64 6.43
N VAL A 46 10.04 -5.52 7.42
CA VAL A 46 8.95 -5.87 8.32
C VAL A 46 8.77 -4.74 9.33
N GLU A 47 7.74 -3.92 9.16
CA GLU A 47 7.37 -2.90 10.14
C GLU A 47 6.44 -3.48 11.21
N VAL A 48 6.73 -3.16 12.48
CA VAL A 48 5.88 -3.52 13.62
C VAL A 48 5.30 -2.24 14.23
N ILE A 49 3.98 -2.14 14.25
CA ILE A 49 3.24 -1.00 14.79
C ILE A 49 2.69 -1.36 16.17
N PHE A 50 3.00 -0.56 17.19
CA PHE A 50 2.58 -0.78 18.58
C PHE A 50 1.43 0.13 18.98
N PHE A 51 0.47 -0.42 19.74
CA PHE A 51 -0.68 0.30 20.30
C PHE A 51 -0.69 0.16 21.83
N PRO A 52 -1.33 1.07 22.59
CA PRO A 52 -2.11 2.22 22.14
C PRO A 52 -1.26 3.43 21.78
N ASP A 53 -1.81 4.31 20.94
CA ASP A 53 -1.24 5.63 20.70
C ASP A 53 -1.27 6.48 21.98
N LYS A 54 -0.24 7.31 22.19
CA LYS A 54 -0.18 8.24 23.34
C LYS A 54 -1.25 9.33 23.26
N THR A 55 -1.61 9.71 22.03
CA THR A 55 -2.49 10.82 21.70
C THR A 55 -3.34 10.44 20.48
N VAL A 56 -4.54 11.00 20.37
CA VAL A 56 -5.42 10.74 19.22
C VAL A 56 -4.86 11.48 18.00
N ALA A 57 -4.73 10.77 16.88
CA ALA A 57 -4.19 11.32 15.63
C ALA A 57 -5.07 12.44 15.05
N CYS A 58 -4.43 13.47 14.51
CA CYS A 58 -5.12 14.49 13.72
C CYS A 58 -5.24 14.03 12.26
N ASP A 59 -6.39 13.51 11.85
CA ASP A 59 -6.59 13.07 10.47
C ASP A 59 -6.36 14.21 9.46
N ALA A 60 -6.82 15.42 9.81
CA ALA A 60 -6.64 16.65 9.04
C ALA A 60 -5.16 16.99 8.79
N TYR A 61 -4.29 16.70 9.76
CA TYR A 61 -2.85 16.93 9.62
C TYR A 61 -2.26 16.08 8.51
N PHE A 62 -2.63 14.80 8.46
CA PHE A 62 -2.11 13.87 7.47
C PHE A 62 -2.80 14.00 6.10
N SER A 63 -4.09 14.29 6.07
CA SER A 63 -4.89 14.39 4.84
C SER A 63 -4.59 15.67 4.05
N TYR A 64 -4.44 16.82 4.72
CA TYR A 64 -4.27 18.13 4.06
C TYR A 64 -3.38 19.13 4.80
N GLY A 65 -2.62 18.70 5.81
CA GLY A 65 -1.63 19.55 6.47
C GLY A 65 -2.21 20.58 7.45
N CYS A 66 -3.07 20.14 8.38
CA CYS A 66 -3.58 20.96 9.48
C CYS A 66 -2.47 21.80 10.16
N SER A 67 -2.56 23.13 10.01
CA SER A 67 -1.63 24.10 10.60
C SER A 67 -2.19 24.84 11.81
N ASN A 68 -3.37 24.41 12.32
CA ASN A 68 -4.00 25.05 13.47
C ASN A 68 -3.14 24.82 14.73
N ALA A 69 -2.52 25.90 15.20
CA ALA A 69 -1.68 25.89 16.40
C ALA A 69 -2.46 25.53 17.69
N SER A 70 -3.79 25.64 17.67
CA SER A 70 -4.68 25.26 18.77
C SER A 70 -5.31 23.88 18.62
N CYS A 71 -4.86 23.07 17.66
CA CYS A 71 -5.33 21.69 17.54
C CYS A 71 -4.82 20.86 18.72
N TRP A 72 -5.72 20.17 19.41
CA TRP A 72 -5.39 19.31 20.55
C TRP A 72 -5.05 17.87 20.14
N LEU A 73 -5.25 17.54 18.85
CA LEU A 73 -4.90 16.25 18.26
C LEU A 73 -3.42 16.19 17.89
N ALA A 74 -2.89 14.98 17.74
CA ALA A 74 -1.48 14.76 17.43
C ALA A 74 -1.14 15.22 16.00
N HIS A 75 -0.22 16.18 15.88
CA HIS A 75 0.44 16.57 14.62
C HIS A 75 1.80 15.87 14.46
N GLU A 76 1.84 14.59 14.81
CA GLU A 76 3.01 13.73 14.71
C GLU A 76 2.59 12.36 14.14
N GLU A 77 3.58 11.56 13.75
CA GLU A 77 3.33 10.22 13.23
C GLU A 77 2.90 9.27 14.36
N THR A 78 1.62 8.88 14.37
CA THR A 78 1.08 7.90 15.31
C THR A 78 0.91 6.53 14.66
N SER A 79 0.72 5.48 15.46
CA SER A 79 0.49 4.12 14.97
C SER A 79 -0.78 4.02 14.12
N THR A 80 -1.83 4.76 14.49
CA THR A 80 -3.05 4.87 13.66
C THR A 80 -2.75 5.50 12.29
N MET A 81 -1.88 6.51 12.23
CA MET A 81 -1.48 7.15 10.97
C MET A 81 -0.60 6.25 10.12
N LYS A 82 0.33 5.51 10.73
CA LYS A 82 1.12 4.49 10.01
C LYS A 82 0.22 3.44 9.36
N LEU A 83 -0.76 2.95 10.11
CA LEU A 83 -1.73 2.00 9.58
C LEU A 83 -2.59 2.61 8.46
N LYS A 84 -3.03 3.87 8.60
CA LYS A 84 -3.75 4.57 7.54
C LYS A 84 -2.87 4.73 6.29
N ALA A 85 -1.61 5.13 6.46
CA ALA A 85 -0.65 5.29 5.38
C ALA A 85 -0.44 3.98 4.62
N PHE A 86 -0.34 2.87 5.34
CA PHE A 86 -0.30 1.53 4.75
C PHE A 86 -1.51 1.26 3.84
N LEU A 87 -2.73 1.52 4.31
CA LEU A 87 -3.93 1.33 3.50
C LEU A 87 -3.89 2.25 2.26
N SER A 88 -3.50 3.51 2.44
CA SER A 88 -3.47 4.51 1.37
C SER A 88 -2.49 4.18 0.23
N ASN A 89 -1.50 3.31 0.47
CA ASN A 89 -0.54 2.86 -0.53
C ASN A 89 -1.06 1.71 -1.42
N THR A 90 -2.31 1.27 -1.22
CA THR A 90 -2.93 0.21 -2.02
C THR A 90 -3.33 0.73 -3.40
N GLU A 91 -2.99 0.01 -4.46
CA GLU A 91 -3.22 0.49 -5.84
C GLU A 91 -4.37 -0.22 -6.58
N LYS A 92 -4.61 -1.52 -6.34
CA LYS A 92 -5.60 -2.30 -7.11
C LYS A 92 -6.49 -3.17 -6.25
N LEU A 93 -5.98 -3.77 -5.18
CA LEU A 93 -6.70 -4.75 -4.37
C LEU A 93 -6.42 -4.59 -2.88
N LEU A 94 -7.49 -4.43 -2.11
CA LEU A 94 -7.48 -4.43 -0.65
C LEU A 94 -8.43 -5.50 -0.10
N ASP A 95 -7.87 -6.52 0.56
CA ASP A 95 -8.64 -7.54 1.27
C ASP A 95 -8.53 -7.36 2.77
N ILE A 96 -9.66 -7.21 3.45
CA ILE A 96 -9.71 -7.01 4.90
C ILE A 96 -10.44 -8.18 5.55
N CYS A 97 -9.82 -8.81 6.54
CA CYS A 97 -10.44 -9.85 7.36
C CYS A 97 -10.29 -9.49 8.83
N VAL A 98 -11.35 -9.00 9.45
CA VAL A 98 -11.28 -8.45 10.80
C VAL A 98 -12.53 -8.72 11.62
N TYR A 99 -12.32 -9.17 12.86
CA TYR A 99 -13.39 -9.42 13.83
C TYR A 99 -14.35 -8.24 14.00
N CYS A 100 -13.84 -7.02 14.17
CA CYS A 100 -14.62 -5.81 14.42
C CYS A 100 -14.00 -4.61 13.67
N ILE A 101 -14.86 -3.82 13.00
CA ILE A 101 -14.50 -2.55 12.32
C ILE A 101 -15.27 -1.42 12.99
N ALA A 102 -14.55 -0.52 13.65
CA ALA A 102 -15.11 0.57 14.46
C ALA A 102 -14.45 1.95 14.25
N SER A 103 -13.25 2.03 13.69
CA SER A 103 -12.51 3.29 13.51
C SER A 103 -12.99 4.03 12.27
N ASP A 104 -13.55 5.23 12.47
CA ASP A 104 -13.95 6.12 11.37
C ASP A 104 -12.79 6.45 10.44
N ILE A 105 -11.62 6.78 11.00
CA ILE A 105 -10.41 7.15 10.23
C ILE A 105 -10.04 6.08 9.21
N LEU A 106 -10.11 4.81 9.61
CA LEU A 106 -9.71 3.69 8.75
C LEU A 106 -10.82 3.32 7.76
N VAL A 107 -12.09 3.41 8.16
CA VAL A 107 -13.22 3.21 7.24
C VAL A 107 -13.25 4.29 6.16
N ASP A 108 -12.99 5.54 6.52
CA ASP A 108 -12.93 6.67 5.58
C ASP A 108 -11.84 6.47 4.53
N GLU A 109 -10.66 5.99 4.92
CA GLU A 109 -9.59 5.67 3.96
C GLU A 109 -9.97 4.49 3.06
N VAL A 110 -10.62 3.46 3.60
CA VAL A 110 -11.11 2.32 2.79
C VAL A 110 -12.17 2.76 1.77
N LEU A 111 -13.10 3.63 2.17
CA LEU A 111 -14.11 4.20 1.28
C LEU A 111 -13.46 5.06 0.19
N LYS A 112 -12.45 5.87 0.54
CA LYS A 112 -11.70 6.69 -0.40
C LYS A 112 -10.95 5.83 -1.43
N LEU A 113 -10.29 4.75 -1.01
CA LEU A 113 -9.63 3.81 -1.93
C LEU A 113 -10.64 3.19 -2.90
N HIS A 114 -11.81 2.80 -2.39
CA HIS A 114 -12.86 2.25 -3.23
C HIS A 114 -13.35 3.27 -4.29
N ASP A 115 -13.54 4.53 -3.89
CA ASP A 115 -13.91 5.63 -4.80
C ASP A 115 -12.83 5.90 -5.87
N GLN A 116 -11.55 5.67 -5.52
CA GLN A 116 -10.42 5.73 -6.46
C GLN A 116 -10.34 4.54 -7.43
N GLY A 117 -11.24 3.55 -7.31
CA GLY A 117 -11.31 2.38 -8.18
C GLY A 117 -10.55 1.16 -7.67
N VAL A 118 -10.02 1.19 -6.43
CA VAL A 118 -9.42 0.02 -5.78
C VAL A 118 -10.51 -1.01 -5.49
N ILE A 119 -10.24 -2.28 -5.79
CA ILE A 119 -11.14 -3.38 -5.46
C ILE A 119 -10.99 -3.66 -3.97
N VAL A 120 -12.05 -3.39 -3.20
CA VAL A 120 -12.08 -3.65 -1.76
C VAL A 120 -13.01 -4.81 -1.45
N ARG A 121 -12.54 -5.78 -0.67
CA ARG A 121 -13.36 -6.88 -0.15
C ARG A 121 -13.17 -7.01 1.36
N VAL A 122 -14.27 -7.24 2.07
CA VAL A 122 -14.25 -7.30 3.54
C VAL A 122 -14.92 -8.56 4.05
N ILE A 123 -14.24 -9.26 4.96
CA ILE A 123 -14.78 -10.35 5.76
C ILE A 123 -14.79 -9.89 7.22
N THR A 124 -15.96 -9.92 7.86
CA THR A 124 -16.13 -9.51 9.26
C THR A 124 -17.01 -10.47 10.06
N ASP A 125 -17.06 -10.32 11.37
CA ASP A 125 -17.89 -11.17 12.23
C ASP A 125 -19.37 -10.75 12.17
N GLN A 126 -20.31 -11.70 12.09
CA GLN A 126 -21.74 -11.41 11.99
C GLN A 126 -22.30 -10.73 13.25
N ALA A 127 -21.91 -11.17 14.44
CA ALA A 127 -22.39 -10.56 15.69
C ALA A 127 -21.88 -9.12 15.78
N GLN A 128 -20.61 -8.90 15.47
CA GLN A 128 -20.02 -7.56 15.44
C GLN A 128 -20.60 -6.67 14.34
N ALA A 129 -20.92 -7.23 13.17
CA ALA A 129 -21.58 -6.49 12.10
C ALA A 129 -23.01 -6.04 12.48
N LEU A 130 -23.66 -6.72 13.43
CA LEU A 130 -24.96 -6.31 13.95
C LEU A 130 -24.82 -5.24 15.03
N GLU A 131 -23.85 -5.38 15.94
CA GLU A 131 -23.60 -4.42 17.04
C GLU A 131 -22.97 -3.10 16.55
N LEU A 132 -21.98 -3.18 15.66
CA LEU A 132 -21.24 -2.05 15.09
C LEU A 132 -21.70 -1.72 13.67
N GLY A 133 -22.97 -2.03 13.38
CA GLY A 133 -23.54 -2.03 12.02
C GLY A 133 -23.44 -0.71 11.26
N VAL A 134 -23.11 0.41 11.91
CA VAL A 134 -22.86 1.70 11.25
C VAL A 134 -21.70 1.59 10.26
N GLN A 135 -20.51 1.12 10.68
CA GLN A 135 -19.35 1.08 9.79
C GLN A 135 -19.52 0.06 8.67
N VAL A 136 -19.98 -1.14 9.01
CA VAL A 136 -20.30 -2.19 8.02
C VAL A 136 -21.38 -1.71 7.05
N GLY A 137 -22.37 -0.97 7.55
CA GLY A 137 -23.42 -0.35 6.74
C GLY A 137 -22.86 0.68 5.76
N ARG A 138 -21.93 1.53 6.19
CA ARG A 138 -21.24 2.51 5.33
C ARG A 138 -20.50 1.83 4.18
N LEU A 139 -19.74 0.78 4.48
CA LEU A 139 -19.01 0.00 3.46
C LEU A 139 -19.98 -0.62 2.44
N ARG A 140 -21.05 -1.28 2.92
CA ARG A 140 -22.07 -1.86 2.05
C ARG A 140 -22.80 -0.81 1.20
N ALA A 141 -23.12 0.34 1.78
CA ALA A 141 -23.80 1.43 1.08
C ALA A 141 -22.93 2.03 -0.03
N ALA A 142 -21.60 2.01 0.13
CA ALA A 142 -20.66 2.41 -0.90
C ALA A 142 -20.48 1.38 -2.02
N GLY A 143 -21.08 0.19 -1.91
CA GLY A 143 -20.97 -0.89 -2.91
C GLY A 143 -19.83 -1.88 -2.65
N ILE A 144 -19.15 -1.78 -1.51
CA ILE A 144 -18.07 -2.70 -1.13
C ILE A 144 -18.66 -4.07 -0.77
N GLU A 145 -18.03 -5.14 -1.26
CA GLU A 145 -18.45 -6.50 -0.95
C GLU A 145 -18.06 -6.86 0.50
N VAL A 146 -19.04 -6.89 1.40
CA VAL A 146 -18.86 -7.26 2.82
C VAL A 146 -19.56 -8.58 3.14
N ARG A 147 -18.77 -9.61 3.41
CA ARG A 147 -19.22 -10.94 3.84
C ARG A 147 -19.07 -11.12 5.34
N THR A 148 -19.97 -11.90 5.93
CA THR A 148 -19.95 -12.24 7.37
C THR A 148 -19.92 -13.75 7.56
N ASN A 149 -19.30 -14.24 8.64
CA ASN A 149 -19.41 -15.64 9.05
C ASN A 149 -20.86 -15.96 9.49
N ALA A 150 -21.50 -16.91 8.83
CA ALA A 150 -22.84 -17.38 9.18
C ALA A 150 -22.81 -18.49 10.27
N THR A 151 -21.90 -18.38 11.24
CA THR A 151 -21.67 -19.41 12.26
C THR A 151 -21.83 -18.83 13.66
N ASN A 152 -22.13 -19.70 14.64
CA ASN A 152 -22.18 -19.33 16.05
C ASN A 152 -20.79 -19.14 16.68
N PHE A 153 -19.71 -19.26 15.89
CA PHE A 153 -18.34 -19.14 16.35
C PHE A 153 -17.74 -17.84 15.84
N PHE A 154 -16.99 -17.15 16.71
CA PHE A 154 -16.40 -15.86 16.38
C PHE A 154 -15.25 -15.97 15.38
N MET A 155 -15.25 -15.08 14.39
CA MET A 155 -14.14 -14.92 13.45
C MET A 155 -13.08 -14.01 14.08
N HIS A 156 -12.03 -14.58 14.69
CA HIS A 156 -11.03 -13.80 15.43
C HIS A 156 -9.85 -13.26 14.59
N HIS A 157 -9.86 -13.47 13.28
CA HIS A 157 -8.83 -12.94 12.39
C HIS A 157 -8.86 -11.41 12.37
N LYS A 158 -7.67 -10.83 12.22
CA LYS A 158 -7.44 -9.38 12.15
C LYS A 158 -6.24 -9.16 11.25
N PHE A 159 -6.47 -9.12 9.96
CA PHE A 159 -5.45 -8.81 8.97
C PHE A 159 -6.02 -8.05 7.79
N ALA A 160 -5.15 -7.33 7.10
CA ALA A 160 -5.43 -6.74 5.80
C ALA A 160 -4.31 -7.14 4.83
N ILE A 161 -4.69 -7.38 3.59
CA ILE A 161 -3.79 -7.67 2.48
C ILE A 161 -3.96 -6.56 1.45
N SER A 162 -2.89 -5.85 1.15
CA SER A 162 -2.85 -4.85 0.08
C SER A 162 -1.87 -5.27 -1.00
N ASP A 163 -2.20 -4.97 -2.25
CA ASP A 163 -1.22 -4.99 -3.32
C ASP A 163 -0.32 -3.75 -3.16
N GLY A 164 0.84 -3.93 -2.55
CA GLY A 164 1.77 -2.81 -2.42
C GLY A 164 2.11 -2.26 -3.80
N GLY A 165 2.31 -0.94 -3.92
CA GLY A 165 2.65 -0.26 -5.17
C GLY A 165 3.94 -0.72 -5.88
N GLN A 166 4.57 -1.81 -5.43
CA GLN A 166 5.72 -2.46 -6.09
C GLN A 166 5.53 -3.96 -6.42
N GLY A 167 4.30 -4.48 -6.37
CA GLY A 167 3.97 -5.85 -6.82
C GLY A 167 4.19 -6.94 -5.79
N TYR A 168 4.08 -6.61 -4.50
CA TYR A 168 4.13 -7.54 -3.37
C TYR A 168 2.85 -7.43 -2.55
N ASP A 169 2.32 -8.57 -2.09
CA ASP A 169 1.18 -8.60 -1.17
C ASP A 169 1.69 -8.30 0.24
N TRP A 170 1.21 -7.21 0.85
CA TRP A 170 1.58 -6.87 2.24
C TRP A 170 0.52 -7.37 3.20
N ILE A 171 0.93 -8.11 4.22
CA ILE A 171 0.04 -8.55 5.30
C ILE A 171 0.32 -7.72 6.54
N ILE A 172 -0.66 -6.93 6.98
CA ILE A 172 -0.63 -6.37 8.33
C ILE A 172 -1.47 -7.23 9.26
N GLN A 173 -0.87 -7.70 10.34
CA GLN A 173 -1.60 -8.26 11.47
C GLN A 173 -2.08 -7.11 12.36
N LEU A 174 -3.39 -6.93 12.40
CA LEU A 174 -4.04 -5.83 13.10
C LEU A 174 -4.28 -6.22 14.57
N VAL A 175 -3.68 -5.48 15.51
CA VAL A 175 -4.13 -5.50 16.92
C VAL A 175 -5.19 -4.43 17.08
N TRP A 176 -6.39 -4.69 16.57
CA TRP A 176 -7.55 -3.86 16.86
C TRP A 176 -8.14 -4.26 18.21
N GLN A 177 -7.89 -3.46 19.24
CA GLN A 177 -8.56 -3.58 20.52
C GLN A 177 -9.97 -2.96 20.38
N CYS A 178 -10.92 -3.76 19.91
CA CYS A 178 -12.33 -3.39 19.97
C CYS A 178 -12.74 -3.42 21.45
N HIS A 179 -12.74 -2.26 22.12
CA HIS A 179 -13.36 -2.13 23.44
C HIS A 179 -14.87 -2.18 23.23
N VAL A 180 -15.43 -3.38 23.25
CA VAL A 180 -16.86 -3.57 23.48
C VAL A 180 -17.09 -3.04 24.91
N ARG A 181 -17.86 -1.96 25.04
CA ARG A 181 -18.33 -1.50 26.35
C ARG A 181 -19.33 -2.48 26.91
#